data_AF-A0A942J158-F1
#
_entry.id   AF-A0A942J158-F1
#
_cell.length_a   1.000
_cell.length_b   1.000
_cell.length_c   1.000
_cell.angle_alpha   90.00
_cell.angle_beta   90.00
_cell.angle_gamma   90.00
#
_symmetry.space_group_name_H-M   'P 1'
#
loop_
_entity.id
_entity.type
_entity.pdbx_description
1 polymer ?
#
loop_
_entity_poly.entity_id
_entity_poly.type
_entity_poly.pdbx_seq_one_letter_code
_entity_poly.pdbx_strand_id
1 'polypeptide(L)'
;MESMIYRERKGQTATKIQASRDILLTLNSTIANVSKEYESNRSISSGHIPACVSADLFGTVLWLFSPASLIEYQRKQLLADCYLSLRPSKKLLNKYIESLERARASEEIEEKQFLFMRSHAVVNDALMNVTKGDYARFNERTYIEVYDEIQEIAEKKYVEEAESHKDTKMQLQELINKRAEDDSTIFKMSEDIQNLKKINEDREKEDFEKKLNRWGWVPAICLFGLPYIVLIGIIEVVKSKFTDFNFYTIISISGLLILSILLLLLFERGKKFCFNLVEKQLLKQQMKSKSGTNELI
;
A
#
# COMPACT_ATOMS: atom_id res chain seq x y z
N MET A 1 2.87 -40.11 56.93
CA MET A 1 2.55 -39.33 55.71
C MET A 1 2.01 -40.25 54.61
N GLU A 2 2.67 -41.37 54.31
CA GLU A 2 2.17 -42.35 53.33
C GLU A 2 0.81 -42.98 53.71
N SER A 3 0.59 -43.33 54.98
CA SER A 3 -0.72 -43.86 55.43
C SER A 3 -1.88 -42.87 55.28
N MET A 4 -1.57 -41.57 55.17
CA MET A 4 -2.57 -40.51 55.02
C MET A 4 -3.01 -40.37 53.56
N ILE A 5 -2.09 -40.46 52.58
CA ILE A 5 -2.47 -40.34 51.17
C ILE A 5 -3.36 -41.51 50.71
N TYR A 6 -3.12 -42.72 51.19
CA TYR A 6 -3.99 -43.87 50.90
C TYR A 6 -5.40 -43.72 51.50
N ARG A 7 -5.50 -43.03 52.66
CA ARG A 7 -6.79 -42.74 53.30
C ARG A 7 -7.58 -41.68 52.54
N GLU A 8 -6.92 -40.63 52.08
CA GLU A 8 -7.56 -39.57 51.27
C GLU A 8 -8.02 -40.07 49.90
N ARG A 9 -7.25 -40.99 49.28
CA ARG A 9 -7.62 -41.66 48.04
C ARG A 9 -8.85 -42.58 48.17
N LYS A 10 -9.25 -43.01 49.38
CA LYS A 10 -10.40 -43.89 49.65
C LYS A 10 -10.47 -45.13 48.72
N GLY A 11 -9.32 -45.71 48.39
CA GLY A 11 -9.21 -46.87 47.50
C GLY A 11 -9.49 -46.60 46.01
N GLN A 12 -9.63 -45.34 45.60
CA GLN A 12 -9.78 -44.97 44.19
C GLN A 12 -8.42 -44.93 43.49
N THR A 13 -8.33 -45.60 42.34
CA THR A 13 -7.16 -45.58 41.46
C THR A 13 -7.51 -44.88 40.15
N ALA A 14 -6.58 -44.10 39.61
CA ALA A 14 -6.77 -43.35 38.37
C ALA A 14 -5.64 -43.65 37.38
N THR A 15 -5.98 -43.72 36.10
CA THR A 15 -5.02 -43.90 35.00
C THR A 15 -4.57 -42.57 34.37
N LYS A 16 -5.28 -41.48 34.67
CA LYS A 16 -4.98 -40.12 34.21
C LYS A 16 -4.69 -39.22 35.41
N ILE A 17 -3.68 -38.36 35.30
CA ILE A 17 -3.29 -37.43 36.38
C ILE A 17 -4.46 -36.50 36.73
N GLN A 18 -5.19 -36.03 35.73
CA GLN A 18 -6.34 -35.14 35.90
C GLN A 18 -7.53 -35.82 36.62
N ALA A 19 -7.58 -37.15 36.59
CA ALA A 19 -8.62 -37.94 37.25
C ALA A 19 -8.17 -38.49 38.61
N SER A 20 -6.89 -38.31 38.99
CA SER A 20 -6.39 -38.72 40.30
C SER A 20 -6.83 -37.71 41.34
N ARG A 21 -7.45 -38.22 42.42
CA ARG A 21 -7.95 -37.38 43.52
C ARG A 21 -6.82 -36.72 44.29
N ASP A 22 -5.86 -37.52 44.75
CA ASP A 22 -4.72 -37.07 45.53
C ASP A 22 -3.47 -37.85 45.08
N ILE A 23 -2.33 -37.16 44.99
CA ILE A 23 -1.01 -37.73 44.69
C ILE A 23 -0.01 -37.11 45.66
N LEU A 24 0.80 -37.93 46.32
CA LEU A 24 1.94 -37.48 47.10
C LEU A 24 3.16 -37.32 46.19
N LEU A 25 3.76 -36.12 46.20
CA LEU A 25 5.03 -35.86 45.52
C LEU A 25 6.19 -35.97 46.51
N THR A 26 7.23 -36.71 46.13
CA THR A 26 8.44 -36.90 46.94
C THR A 26 9.71 -36.69 46.13
N LEU A 27 10.75 -36.16 46.76
CA LEU A 27 12.11 -36.12 46.19
C LEU A 27 12.87 -37.43 46.41
N ASN A 28 12.36 -38.33 47.25
CA ASN A 28 12.98 -39.62 47.51
C ASN A 28 12.47 -40.67 46.51
N SER A 29 13.30 -41.01 45.53
CA SER A 29 12.98 -41.97 44.46
C SER A 29 12.74 -43.39 45.00
N THR A 30 13.41 -43.79 46.07
CA THR A 30 13.23 -45.11 46.70
C THR A 30 11.81 -45.27 47.23
N ILE A 31 11.28 -44.24 47.88
CA ILE A 31 9.91 -44.25 48.41
C ILE A 31 8.88 -44.33 47.29
N ALA A 32 9.06 -43.54 46.22
CA ALA A 32 8.18 -43.59 45.05
C ALA A 32 8.20 -44.98 44.37
N ASN A 33 9.37 -45.62 44.30
CA ASN A 33 9.52 -46.95 43.71
C ASN A 33 8.84 -48.03 44.57
N VAL A 34 9.00 -47.98 45.89
CA VAL A 34 8.34 -48.92 46.81
C VAL A 34 6.81 -48.76 46.72
N SER A 35 6.29 -47.53 46.65
CA SER A 35 4.85 -47.29 46.47
C SER A 35 4.33 -47.87 45.15
N LYS A 36 5.08 -47.69 44.06
CA LYS A 36 4.75 -48.25 42.75
C LYS A 36 4.72 -49.77 42.77
N GLU A 37 5.73 -50.41 43.34
CA GLU A 37 5.84 -51.86 43.44
C GLU A 37 4.73 -52.44 44.31
N TYR A 38 4.45 -51.81 45.46
CA TYR A 38 3.39 -52.19 46.37
C TYR A 38 2.00 -52.16 45.71
N GLU A 39 1.68 -51.10 44.97
CA GLU A 39 0.41 -50.98 44.26
C GLU A 39 0.34 -51.88 43.02
N SER A 40 1.46 -52.07 42.31
CA SER A 40 1.53 -53.00 41.17
C SER A 40 1.29 -54.45 41.59
N ASN A 41 1.76 -54.85 42.77
CA ASN A 41 1.58 -56.22 43.28
C ASN A 41 0.15 -56.49 43.79
N ARG A 42 -0.66 -55.44 44.01
CA ARG A 42 -2.02 -55.56 44.57
C ARG A 42 -3.13 -55.20 43.59
N SER A 43 -2.81 -54.53 42.49
CA SER A 43 -3.80 -54.13 41.50
C SER A 43 -4.08 -55.23 40.50
N ILE A 44 -5.37 -55.43 40.21
CA ILE A 44 -5.86 -56.29 39.13
C ILE A 44 -5.74 -55.58 37.77
N SER A 45 -5.72 -54.23 37.78
CA SER A 45 -5.58 -53.40 36.58
C SER A 45 -4.17 -52.84 36.44
N SER A 46 -3.59 -53.02 35.25
CA SER A 46 -2.30 -52.43 34.88
C SER A 46 -2.48 -50.95 34.53
N GLY A 47 -1.49 -50.12 34.87
CA GLY A 47 -1.39 -48.72 34.40
C GLY A 47 -2.09 -47.64 35.24
N HIS A 48 -2.40 -47.89 36.52
CA HIS A 48 -2.84 -46.83 37.43
C HIS A 48 -1.65 -46.02 37.98
N ILE A 49 -1.91 -44.76 38.34
CA ILE A 49 -0.91 -43.84 38.91
C ILE A 49 -0.76 -44.14 40.41
N PRO A 50 0.46 -44.45 40.88
CA PRO A 50 0.69 -44.76 42.29
C PRO A 50 0.38 -43.56 43.20
N ALA A 51 0.08 -43.83 44.46
CA ALA A 51 -0.25 -42.82 45.47
C ALA A 51 0.93 -41.89 45.74
N CYS A 52 2.15 -42.41 45.62
CA CYS A 52 3.38 -41.65 45.73
C CYS A 52 4.13 -41.66 44.39
N VAL A 53 4.48 -40.47 43.90
CA VAL A 53 5.20 -40.26 42.64
C VAL A 53 6.45 -39.41 42.92
N SER A 54 7.56 -39.74 42.27
CA SER A 54 8.76 -38.90 42.34
C SER A 54 8.53 -37.56 41.65
N ALA A 55 9.02 -36.48 42.26
CA ALA A 55 8.98 -35.15 41.68
C ALA A 55 9.61 -35.11 40.28
N ASP A 56 10.64 -35.92 40.01
CA ASP A 56 11.30 -36.00 38.70
C ASP A 56 10.37 -36.61 37.64
N LEU A 57 9.66 -37.69 37.99
CA LEU A 57 8.69 -38.33 37.10
C LEU A 57 7.51 -37.39 36.83
N PHE A 58 7.01 -36.73 37.87
CA PHE A 58 5.92 -35.76 37.74
C PHE A 58 6.33 -34.56 36.88
N GLY A 59 7.54 -34.02 37.08
CA GLY A 59 8.09 -32.94 36.27
C GLY A 59 8.25 -33.35 34.80
N THR A 60 8.71 -34.56 34.53
CA THR A 60 8.80 -35.12 33.16
C THR A 60 7.44 -35.20 32.49
N VAL A 61 6.43 -35.65 33.23
CA VAL A 61 5.07 -35.77 32.71
C VAL A 61 4.44 -34.39 32.47
N LEU A 62 4.64 -33.42 33.36
CA LEU A 62 4.23 -32.03 33.14
C LEU A 62 4.89 -31.42 31.90
N TRP A 63 6.19 -31.71 31.70
CA TRP A 63 6.92 -31.28 30.51
C TRP A 63 6.32 -31.84 29.21
N LEU A 64 5.91 -33.10 29.22
CA LEU A 64 5.22 -33.73 28.07
C LEU A 64 3.82 -33.16 27.83
N PHE A 65 3.08 -32.81 28.88
CA PHE A 65 1.70 -32.31 28.74
C PHE A 65 1.63 -30.86 28.27
N SER A 66 2.66 -30.03 28.51
CA SER A 66 2.65 -28.62 28.11
C SER A 66 4.06 -28.08 27.85
N PRO A 67 4.73 -28.55 26.77
CA PRO A 67 6.08 -28.10 26.45
C PRO A 67 6.12 -26.60 26.10
N ALA A 68 5.07 -26.08 25.45
CA ALA A 68 5.04 -24.69 24.98
C ALA A 68 5.09 -23.66 26.12
N SER A 69 4.33 -23.86 27.20
CA SER A 69 4.29 -22.92 28.33
C SER A 69 5.56 -22.97 29.18
N LEU A 70 6.16 -24.16 29.33
CA LEU A 70 7.43 -24.33 30.03
C LEU A 70 8.60 -23.72 29.24
N ILE A 71 8.61 -23.83 27.91
CA ILE A 71 9.59 -23.15 27.05
C ILE A 71 9.45 -21.64 27.16
N GLU A 72 8.23 -21.10 27.19
CA GLU A 72 8.01 -19.65 27.36
C GLU A 72 8.51 -19.15 28.72
N TYR A 73 8.25 -19.91 29.80
CA TYR A 73 8.76 -19.58 31.13
C TYR A 73 10.29 -19.60 31.16
N GLN A 74 10.93 -20.65 30.63
CA GLN A 74 12.39 -20.73 30.54
C GLN A 74 12.98 -19.59 29.70
N ARG A 75 12.32 -19.21 28.61
CA ARG A 75 12.72 -18.03 27.82
C ARG A 75 12.66 -16.74 28.64
N LYS A 76 11.58 -16.52 29.39
CA LYS A 76 11.46 -15.34 30.27
C LYS A 76 12.50 -15.35 31.37
N GLN A 77 12.79 -16.51 31.96
CA GLN A 77 13.83 -16.66 32.98
C GLN A 77 15.21 -16.35 32.40
N LEU A 78 15.56 -16.93 31.25
CA LEU A 78 16.82 -16.64 30.57
C LEU A 78 16.98 -15.15 30.26
N LEU A 79 15.92 -14.52 29.75
CA LEU A 79 15.92 -13.07 29.49
C LEU A 79 16.11 -12.25 30.77
N ALA A 80 15.49 -12.65 31.88
CA ALA A 80 15.67 -12.00 33.17
C ALA A 80 17.10 -12.17 33.69
N ASP A 81 17.70 -13.35 33.56
CA ASP A 81 19.08 -13.62 33.96
C ASP A 81 20.08 -12.81 33.11
N CYS A 82 19.85 -12.75 31.80
CA CYS A 82 20.60 -11.86 30.89
C CYS A 82 20.46 -10.39 31.32
N TYR A 83 19.25 -9.96 31.64
CA TYR A 83 18.97 -8.59 32.06
C TYR A 83 19.64 -8.22 33.39
N LEU A 84 19.66 -9.15 34.35
CA LEU A 84 20.37 -8.99 35.62
C LEU A 84 21.89 -8.92 35.40
N SER A 85 22.42 -9.67 34.43
CA SER A 85 23.85 -9.68 34.09
C SER A 85 24.30 -8.41 33.37
N LEU A 86 23.42 -7.78 32.59
CA LEU A 86 23.67 -6.52 31.89
C LEU A 86 23.58 -5.30 32.81
N ARG A 87 23.06 -5.45 34.03
CA ARG A 87 22.91 -4.37 35.00
C ARG A 87 24.03 -4.39 36.04
N PRO A 88 24.43 -3.22 36.55
CA PRO A 88 25.44 -3.15 37.60
C PRO A 88 24.92 -3.82 38.87
N SER A 89 25.80 -4.59 39.53
CA SER A 89 25.46 -5.24 40.80
C SER A 89 25.16 -4.19 41.88
N LYS A 90 24.32 -4.55 42.85
CA LYS A 90 23.98 -3.66 43.99
C LYS A 90 25.23 -3.16 44.73
N LYS A 91 26.28 -3.99 44.82
CA LYS A 91 27.56 -3.60 45.44
C LYS A 91 28.26 -2.48 44.65
N LEU A 92 28.26 -2.58 43.32
CA LEU A 92 28.87 -1.59 42.44
C LEU A 92 28.09 -0.27 42.49
N LEU A 93 26.76 -0.32 42.46
CA LEU A 93 25.91 0.86 42.58
C LEU A 93 26.08 1.59 43.91
N ASN A 94 26.16 0.86 45.02
CA ASN A 94 26.39 1.48 46.33
C ASN A 94 27.73 2.22 46.36
N LYS A 95 28.81 1.60 45.88
CA LYS A 95 30.12 2.26 45.78
C LYS A 95 30.10 3.49 44.89
N TYR A 96 29.37 3.43 43.78
CA TYR A 96 29.17 4.56 42.88
C TYR A 96 28.46 5.73 43.57
N ILE A 97 27.34 5.46 44.26
CA ILE A 97 26.61 6.48 45.02
C ILE A 97 27.47 7.07 46.13
N GLU A 98 28.21 6.24 46.87
CA GLU A 98 29.15 6.70 47.91
C GLU A 98 30.27 7.58 47.33
N SER A 99 30.75 7.26 46.11
CA SER A 99 31.75 8.08 45.41
C SER A 99 31.16 9.43 44.97
N LEU A 100 29.94 9.44 44.43
CA LEU A 100 29.23 10.66 44.03
C LEU A 100 28.91 11.56 45.22
N GLU A 101 28.48 10.98 46.35
CA GLU A 101 28.18 11.75 47.57
C GLU A 101 29.45 12.37 48.16
N ARG A 102 30.58 11.66 48.11
CA ARG A 102 31.89 12.22 48.51
C ARG A 102 32.33 13.37 47.59
N ALA A 103 32.20 13.19 46.28
CA ALA A 103 32.55 14.23 45.30
C ALA A 103 31.64 15.47 45.40
N ARG A 104 30.37 15.30 45.79
CA ARG A 104 29.48 16.41 46.14
C ARG A 104 29.94 17.13 47.41
N ALA A 105 30.33 16.38 48.43
CA ALA A 105 30.79 16.94 49.70
C ALA A 105 32.13 17.70 49.56
N SER A 106 32.96 17.33 48.58
CA SER A 106 34.19 18.04 48.23
C SER A 106 34.00 19.19 47.22
N GLU A 107 32.75 19.53 46.87
CA GLU A 107 32.40 20.57 45.89
C GLU A 107 33.01 20.36 44.49
N GLU A 108 33.35 19.11 44.13
CA GLU A 108 33.90 18.77 42.82
C GLU A 108 32.84 18.70 41.71
N ILE A 109 31.55 18.54 42.09
CA ILE A 109 30.43 18.33 41.17
C ILE A 109 29.33 19.36 41.42
N GLU A 110 28.76 19.93 40.35
CA GLU A 110 27.60 20.81 40.43
C GLU A 110 26.31 20.03 40.79
N GLU A 111 25.40 20.65 41.56
CA GLU A 111 24.13 20.02 42.00
C GLU A 111 23.33 19.40 40.83
N LYS A 112 23.30 20.10 39.69
CA LYS A 112 22.60 19.63 38.49
C LYS A 112 23.23 18.36 37.92
N GLN A 113 24.56 18.31 37.85
CA GLN A 113 25.31 17.14 37.37
C GLN A 113 25.12 15.96 38.33
N PHE A 114 25.17 16.22 39.65
CA PHE A 114 24.90 15.20 40.67
C PHE A 114 23.50 14.60 40.53
N LEU A 115 22.47 15.43 40.39
CA LEU A 115 21.08 14.97 40.24
C LEU A 115 20.91 14.10 38.98
N PHE A 116 21.55 14.51 37.87
CA PHE A 116 21.56 13.74 36.63
C PHE A 116 22.24 12.38 36.82
N MET A 117 23.47 12.38 37.36
CA MET A 117 24.27 11.16 37.57
C MET A 117 23.67 10.18 38.58
N ARG A 118 22.79 10.65 39.47
CA ARG A 118 22.12 9.79 40.46
C ARG A 118 20.84 9.14 39.93
N SER A 119 20.10 9.84 39.07
CA SER A 119 18.72 9.46 38.72
C SER A 119 18.56 8.85 37.34
N HIS A 120 19.46 9.17 36.40
CA HIS A 120 19.23 8.84 35.00
C HIS A 120 19.62 7.40 34.66
N ALA A 121 18.78 6.70 33.88
CA ALA A 121 18.98 5.29 33.55
C ALA A 121 20.27 5.02 32.75
N VAL A 122 20.66 5.97 31.88
CA VAL A 122 21.87 5.88 31.03
C VAL A 122 23.15 5.75 31.85
N VAL A 123 23.14 6.19 33.11
CA VAL A 123 24.27 6.05 34.02
C VAL A 123 24.59 4.58 34.28
N ASN A 124 23.58 3.71 34.36
CA ASN A 124 23.81 2.28 34.58
C ASN A 124 24.56 1.66 33.40
N ASP A 125 24.17 2.05 32.18
CA ASP A 125 24.78 1.55 30.96
C ASP A 125 26.23 2.06 30.83
N ALA A 126 26.46 3.35 31.09
CA ALA A 126 27.79 3.94 31.11
C ALA A 126 28.69 3.32 32.21
N LEU A 127 28.17 3.13 33.42
CA LEU A 127 28.89 2.46 34.51
C LEU A 127 29.28 1.03 34.13
N MET A 128 28.39 0.29 33.46
CA MET A 128 28.68 -1.04 32.95
C MET A 128 29.71 -1.01 31.81
N ASN A 129 29.68 -0.01 30.93
CA ASN A 129 30.66 0.15 29.86
C ASN A 129 32.06 0.43 30.40
N VAL A 130 32.17 1.33 31.37
CA VAL A 130 33.46 1.71 31.98
C VAL A 130 34.03 0.54 32.78
N THR A 131 33.22 -0.08 33.65
CA THR A 131 33.69 -1.14 34.56
C THR A 131 33.70 -2.54 33.93
N LYS A 132 33.03 -2.73 32.79
CA LYS A 132 32.73 -4.04 32.20
C LYS A 132 32.03 -5.00 33.17
N GLY A 133 31.33 -4.45 34.17
CA GLY A 133 30.69 -5.20 35.26
C GLY A 133 31.64 -5.68 36.36
N ASP A 134 32.95 -5.39 36.27
CA ASP A 134 33.94 -5.75 37.28
C ASP A 134 34.08 -4.64 38.34
N TYR A 135 33.64 -4.96 39.56
CA TYR A 135 33.72 -4.04 40.70
C TYR A 135 35.15 -3.79 41.17
N ALA A 136 36.12 -4.63 40.80
CA ALA A 136 37.52 -4.42 41.15
C ALA A 136 38.15 -3.26 40.36
N ARG A 137 37.58 -2.92 39.20
CA ARG A 137 38.01 -1.78 38.37
C ARG A 137 37.47 -0.44 38.87
N PHE A 138 36.51 -0.47 39.80
CA PHE A 138 35.91 0.74 40.34
C PHE A 138 36.91 1.52 41.21
N ASN A 139 37.20 2.76 40.82
CA ASN A 139 38.04 3.72 41.54
C ASN A 139 37.20 4.94 42.00
N GLU A 140 37.80 5.83 42.79
CA GLU A 140 37.10 7.04 43.28
C GLU A 140 36.81 8.07 42.19
N ARG A 141 37.46 7.97 41.04
CA ARG A 141 37.30 8.84 39.86
C ARG A 141 36.36 8.28 38.79
N THR A 142 35.78 7.10 39.01
CA THR A 142 34.96 6.40 38.02
C THR A 142 33.72 7.21 37.68
N TYR A 143 33.27 8.10 38.57
CA TYR A 143 32.17 9.01 38.28
C TYR A 143 32.48 9.99 37.13
N ILE A 144 33.75 10.41 36.98
CA ILE A 144 34.20 11.28 35.88
C ILE A 144 34.21 10.48 34.58
N GLU A 145 34.81 9.30 34.61
CA GLU A 145 34.86 8.39 33.45
C GLU A 145 33.44 8.05 32.95
N VAL A 146 32.49 7.84 33.87
CA VAL A 146 31.08 7.61 33.54
C VAL A 146 30.43 8.86 32.93
N TYR A 147 30.74 10.05 33.42
CA TYR A 147 30.22 11.30 32.85
C TYR A 147 30.76 11.54 31.43
N ASP A 148 32.06 11.34 31.23
CA ASP A 148 32.74 11.49 29.94
C ASP A 148 32.18 10.49 28.92
N GLU A 149 31.98 9.23 29.30
CA GLU A 149 31.34 8.21 28.45
C GLU A 149 29.92 8.63 28.02
N ILE A 150 29.12 9.20 28.94
CA ILE A 150 27.77 9.68 28.62
C ILE A 150 27.84 10.83 27.61
N GLN A 151 28.79 11.75 27.77
CA GLN A 151 28.98 12.85 26.86
C GLN A 151 29.44 12.36 25.47
N GLU A 152 30.40 11.43 25.42
CA GLU A 152 30.87 10.84 24.16
C GLU A 152 29.75 10.11 23.42
N ILE A 153 28.93 9.32 24.14
CA ILE A 153 27.76 8.65 23.56
C ILE A 153 26.76 9.67 23.00
N ALA A 154 26.52 10.77 23.72
CA ALA A 154 25.60 11.81 23.29
C ALA A 154 26.11 12.55 22.04
N GLU A 155 27.40 12.91 22.02
CA GLU A 155 28.06 13.56 20.88
C GLU A 155 28.05 12.66 19.65
N LYS A 156 28.41 11.38 19.82
CA LYS A 156 28.38 10.39 18.74
C LYS A 156 26.99 10.24 18.14
N LYS A 157 25.96 10.07 18.98
CA LYS A 157 24.56 9.99 18.52
C LYS A 157 24.15 11.25 17.76
N TYR A 158 24.53 12.42 18.25
CA TYR A 158 24.24 13.68 17.59
C TYR A 158 24.89 13.77 16.20
N VAL A 159 26.15 13.36 16.07
CA VAL A 159 26.86 13.34 14.77
C VAL A 159 26.19 12.36 13.81
N GLU A 160 25.90 11.13 14.25
CA GLU A 160 25.22 10.11 13.43
C GLU A 160 23.82 10.58 12.99
N GLU A 161 23.06 11.23 13.88
CA GLU A 161 21.75 11.81 13.55
C GLU A 161 21.89 12.96 12.56
N ALA A 162 22.90 13.82 12.70
CA ALA A 162 23.15 14.91 11.76
C ALA A 162 23.55 14.40 10.36
N GLU A 163 24.34 13.33 10.27
CA GLU A 163 24.71 12.69 9.00
C GLU A 163 23.50 12.04 8.33
N SER A 164 22.75 11.21 9.06
CA SER A 164 21.54 10.57 8.53
C SER A 164 20.47 11.59 8.10
N HIS A 165 20.34 12.70 8.82
CA HIS A 165 19.46 13.80 8.43
C HIS A 165 19.93 14.49 7.14
N LYS A 166 21.25 14.69 6.94
CA LYS A 166 21.79 15.23 5.67
C LYS A 166 21.48 14.31 4.50
N ASP A 167 21.68 13.00 4.66
CA ASP A 167 21.39 12.01 3.63
C ASP A 167 19.91 12.00 3.25
N THR A 168 19.04 12.02 4.26
CA THR A 168 17.59 12.10 4.07
C THR A 168 17.20 13.37 3.29
N LYS A 169 17.84 14.51 3.61
CA LYS A 169 17.61 15.77 2.90
C LYS A 169 18.09 15.73 1.45
N MET A 170 19.23 15.11 1.18
CA MET A 170 19.73 14.93 -0.20
C MET A 170 18.80 14.05 -1.03
N GLN A 171 18.36 12.92 -0.47
CA GLN A 171 17.39 12.03 -1.13
C GLN A 171 16.08 12.76 -1.43
N LEU A 172 15.57 13.53 -0.47
CA LEU A 172 14.35 14.32 -0.67
C LEU A 172 14.52 15.35 -1.79
N GLN A 173 15.66 16.03 -1.85
CA GLN A 173 15.94 17.00 -2.91
C GLN A 173 16.03 16.34 -4.28
N GLU A 174 16.65 15.17 -4.38
CA GLU A 174 16.71 14.40 -5.63
C GLU A 174 15.31 13.98 -6.11
N LEU A 175 14.44 13.53 -5.18
CA LEU A 175 13.06 13.19 -5.49
C LEU A 175 12.23 14.39 -5.96
N ILE A 176 12.45 15.56 -5.35
CA ILE A 176 11.79 16.80 -5.78
C ILE A 176 12.23 17.18 -7.19
N ASN A 177 13.52 17.09 -7.49
CA ASN A 177 14.06 17.40 -8.82
C ASN A 177 13.51 16.42 -9.87
N LYS A 178 13.49 15.12 -9.59
CA LYS A 178 12.90 14.09 -10.46
C LYS A 178 11.41 14.34 -10.70
N ARG A 179 10.64 14.66 -9.66
CA ARG A 179 9.22 15.01 -9.82
C ARG A 179 9.03 16.24 -10.70
N ALA A 180 9.86 17.27 -10.55
CA ALA A 180 9.79 18.46 -11.39
C ALA A 180 10.12 18.16 -12.86
N GLU A 181 11.09 17.27 -13.11
CA GLU A 181 11.39 16.76 -14.46
C GLU A 181 10.19 15.99 -15.03
N ASP A 182 9.64 15.03 -14.28
CA ASP A 182 8.47 14.24 -14.67
C ASP A 182 7.27 15.14 -14.99
N ASP A 183 6.96 16.12 -14.14
CA ASP A 183 5.88 17.09 -14.36
C ASP A 183 6.10 17.89 -15.66
N SER A 184 7.34 18.25 -15.97
CA SER A 184 7.68 18.94 -17.22
C SER A 184 7.49 18.03 -18.45
N THR A 185 7.76 16.74 -18.34
CA THR A 185 7.53 15.77 -19.42
C THR A 185 6.04 15.51 -19.64
N ILE A 186 5.26 15.39 -18.56
CA ILE A 186 3.81 15.24 -18.60
C ILE A 186 3.18 16.47 -19.25
N PHE A 187 3.66 17.67 -18.93
CA PHE A 187 3.16 18.90 -19.54
C PHE A 187 3.38 18.90 -21.06
N LYS A 188 4.61 18.60 -21.53
CA LYS A 188 4.93 18.53 -22.98
C LYS A 188 4.09 17.47 -23.69
N MET A 189 3.95 16.29 -23.10
CA MET A 189 3.14 15.21 -23.67
C MET A 189 1.65 15.58 -23.72
N SER A 190 1.15 16.34 -22.74
CA SER A 190 -0.23 16.84 -22.75
C SER A 190 -0.45 17.88 -23.88
N GLU A 191 0.54 18.73 -24.15
CA GLU A 191 0.52 19.70 -25.23
C GLU A 191 0.55 19.00 -26.61
N ASP A 192 1.42 18.00 -26.78
CA ASP A 192 1.49 17.19 -28.00
C ASP A 192 0.17 16.46 -28.26
N ILE A 193 -0.47 15.88 -27.24
CA ILE A 193 -1.79 15.26 -27.37
C ILE A 193 -2.85 16.26 -27.81
N GLN A 194 -2.86 17.48 -27.26
CA GLN A 194 -3.79 18.52 -27.68
C GLN A 194 -3.56 18.94 -29.13
N ASN A 195 -2.31 19.08 -29.55
CA ASN A 195 -1.97 19.42 -30.93
C ASN A 195 -2.37 18.30 -31.90
N LEU A 196 -2.06 17.04 -31.58
CA LEU A 196 -2.48 15.89 -32.37
C LEU A 196 -4.00 15.78 -32.47
N LYS A 197 -4.72 16.07 -31.38
CA LYS A 197 -6.18 16.08 -31.37
C LYS A 197 -6.74 17.14 -32.31
N LYS A 198 -6.20 18.37 -32.28
CA LYS A 198 -6.59 19.44 -33.22
C LYS A 198 -6.31 19.05 -34.68
N ILE A 199 -5.13 18.52 -34.97
CA ILE A 199 -4.78 18.06 -36.32
C ILE A 199 -5.73 16.95 -36.80
N ASN A 200 -6.12 16.03 -35.91
CA ASN A 200 -7.10 15.00 -36.25
C ASN A 200 -8.51 15.57 -36.48
N GLU A 201 -8.94 16.51 -35.65
CA GLU A 201 -10.24 17.20 -35.82
C GLU A 201 -10.29 17.98 -37.13
N ASP A 202 -9.20 18.66 -37.51
CA ASP A 202 -9.13 19.38 -38.78
C ASP A 202 -9.10 18.44 -39.99
N ARG A 203 -8.38 17.31 -39.89
CA ARG A 203 -8.45 16.24 -40.90
C ARG A 203 -9.86 15.65 -41.04
N GLU A 204 -10.55 15.40 -39.92
CA GLU A 204 -11.94 14.92 -39.94
C GLU A 204 -12.88 15.92 -40.64
N LYS A 205 -12.71 17.23 -40.39
CA LYS A 205 -13.49 18.30 -41.06
C LYS A 205 -13.20 18.36 -42.55
N GLU A 206 -11.94 18.35 -42.96
CA GLU A 206 -11.58 18.37 -44.38
C GLU A 206 -12.14 17.15 -45.13
N ASP A 207 -12.02 15.96 -44.54
CA ASP A 207 -12.55 14.74 -45.13
C ASP A 207 -14.08 14.77 -45.20
N PHE A 208 -14.73 15.36 -44.20
CA PHE A 208 -16.17 15.57 -44.19
C PHE A 208 -16.60 16.54 -45.30
N GLU A 209 -15.92 17.68 -45.48
CA GLU A 209 -16.19 18.63 -46.55
C GLU A 209 -15.97 18.02 -47.94
N LYS A 210 -14.88 17.27 -48.13
CA LYS A 210 -14.61 16.57 -49.40
C LYS A 210 -15.68 15.52 -49.71
N LYS A 211 -16.21 14.83 -48.69
CA LYS A 211 -17.34 13.89 -48.85
C LYS A 211 -18.64 14.64 -49.15
N LEU A 212 -18.97 15.69 -48.41
CA LEU A 212 -20.15 16.53 -48.66
C LEU A 212 -20.17 17.08 -50.08
N ASN A 213 -19.04 17.62 -50.56
CA ASN A 213 -18.96 18.20 -51.88
C ASN A 213 -19.18 17.12 -52.97
N ARG A 214 -18.53 15.95 -52.84
CA ARG A 214 -18.72 14.84 -53.78
C ARG A 214 -20.16 14.30 -53.78
N TRP A 215 -20.70 13.98 -52.61
CA TRP A 215 -22.02 13.35 -52.49
C TRP A 215 -23.19 14.34 -52.61
N GLY A 216 -22.96 15.64 -52.41
CA GLY A 216 -23.96 16.70 -52.60
C GLY A 216 -24.14 17.10 -54.07
N TRP A 217 -23.05 17.18 -54.85
CA TRP A 217 -23.12 17.55 -56.27
C TRP A 217 -23.72 16.46 -57.16
N VAL A 218 -23.41 15.18 -56.91
CA VAL A 218 -23.92 14.05 -57.73
C VAL A 218 -25.46 14.04 -57.85
N PRO A 219 -26.25 14.05 -56.76
CA PRO A 219 -27.71 14.09 -56.85
C PRO A 219 -28.23 15.43 -57.33
N ALA A 220 -27.56 16.55 -57.01
CA ALA A 220 -27.98 17.87 -57.48
C ALA A 220 -27.89 18.00 -59.01
N ILE A 221 -26.80 17.52 -59.61
CA ILE A 221 -26.63 17.49 -61.07
C ILE A 221 -27.63 16.51 -61.69
N CYS A 222 -27.80 15.32 -61.11
CA CYS A 222 -28.66 14.29 -61.69
C CYS A 222 -30.15 14.71 -61.67
N LEU A 223 -30.66 15.19 -60.53
CA LEU A 223 -32.08 15.51 -60.36
C LEU A 223 -32.49 16.85 -60.96
N PHE A 224 -31.61 17.85 -60.93
CA PHE A 224 -31.97 19.22 -61.34
C PHE A 224 -31.14 19.74 -62.51
N GLY A 225 -29.88 19.29 -62.65
CA GLY A 225 -28.99 19.73 -63.74
C GLY A 225 -29.30 19.09 -65.10
N LEU A 226 -29.41 17.76 -65.15
CA LEU A 226 -29.75 17.03 -66.38
C LEU A 226 -31.11 17.47 -67.00
N PRO A 227 -32.22 17.56 -66.24
CA PRO A 227 -33.48 18.01 -66.81
C PRO A 227 -33.44 19.47 -67.29
N TYR A 228 -32.64 20.33 -66.66
CA TYR A 228 -32.45 21.70 -67.11
C TYR A 228 -31.75 21.79 -68.47
N ILE A 229 -30.69 20.99 -68.68
CA ILE A 229 -29.98 20.92 -69.97
C ILE A 229 -30.89 20.38 -71.08
N VAL A 230 -31.67 19.34 -70.79
CA VAL A 230 -32.63 18.77 -71.75
C VAL A 230 -33.68 19.80 -72.15
N LEU A 231 -34.18 20.61 -71.20
CA LEU A 231 -35.14 21.67 -71.49
C LEU A 231 -34.58 22.79 -72.36
N ILE A 232 -33.32 23.19 -72.15
CA ILE A 232 -32.66 24.17 -73.04
C ILE A 232 -32.64 23.63 -74.48
N GLY A 233 -32.26 22.36 -74.67
CA GLY A 233 -32.28 21.73 -75.98
C GLY A 233 -33.67 21.70 -76.62
N ILE A 234 -34.72 21.44 -75.82
CA ILE A 234 -36.11 21.48 -76.30
C ILE A 234 -36.50 22.88 -76.74
N ILE A 235 -36.14 23.92 -75.97
CA ILE A 235 -36.43 25.33 -76.31
C ILE A 235 -35.81 25.69 -77.66
N GLU A 236 -34.58 25.26 -77.93
CA GLU A 236 -33.85 25.58 -79.16
C GLU A 236 -34.44 24.86 -80.38
N VAL A 237 -34.85 23.58 -80.22
CA VAL A 237 -35.57 22.83 -81.25
C VAL A 237 -36.93 23.45 -81.57
N VAL A 238 -37.66 23.92 -80.55
CA VAL A 238 -38.95 24.62 -80.74
C VAL A 238 -38.73 25.93 -81.50
N LYS A 239 -37.70 26.71 -81.16
CA LYS A 239 -37.34 27.93 -81.92
C LYS A 239 -37.03 27.63 -83.39
N SER A 240 -36.36 26.52 -83.69
CA SER A 240 -36.00 26.14 -85.07
C SER A 240 -37.20 25.72 -85.93
N LYS A 241 -38.32 25.26 -85.35
CA LYS A 241 -39.50 24.79 -86.09
C LYS A 241 -40.52 25.89 -86.39
N PHE A 242 -40.49 27.01 -85.68
CA PHE A 242 -41.43 28.12 -85.82
C PHE A 242 -40.72 29.36 -86.36
N THR A 243 -40.49 29.40 -87.68
CA THR A 243 -39.91 30.57 -88.38
C THR A 243 -40.96 31.58 -88.87
N ASP A 244 -42.25 31.28 -88.75
CA ASP A 244 -43.34 32.19 -89.14
C ASP A 244 -43.92 32.91 -87.92
N PHE A 245 -43.90 34.25 -87.95
CA PHE A 245 -44.35 35.11 -86.85
C PHE A 245 -45.88 35.11 -86.74
N ASN A 246 -46.44 34.38 -85.76
CA ASN A 246 -47.85 34.42 -85.38
C ASN A 246 -47.99 34.82 -83.90
N PHE A 247 -49.08 35.49 -83.50
CA PHE A 247 -49.27 35.96 -82.13
C PHE A 247 -49.19 34.83 -81.08
N TYR A 248 -49.64 33.62 -81.45
CA TYR A 248 -49.58 32.43 -80.60
C TYR A 248 -48.15 31.93 -80.35
N THR A 249 -47.23 32.08 -81.32
CA THR A 249 -45.83 31.63 -81.15
C THR A 249 -45.07 32.56 -80.21
N ILE A 250 -45.38 33.87 -80.22
CA ILE A 250 -44.81 34.86 -79.28
C ILE A 250 -45.21 34.55 -77.83
N ILE A 251 -46.48 34.19 -77.58
CA ILE A 251 -46.96 33.81 -76.24
C ILE A 251 -46.32 32.51 -75.76
N SER A 252 -46.11 31.54 -76.66
CA SER A 252 -45.45 30.28 -76.30
C SER A 252 -43.98 30.49 -75.92
N ILE A 253 -43.26 31.35 -76.65
CA ILE A 253 -41.85 31.65 -76.37
C ILE A 253 -41.71 32.44 -75.05
N SER A 254 -42.59 33.40 -74.76
CA SER A 254 -42.55 34.15 -73.50
C SER A 254 -42.90 33.28 -72.30
N GLY A 255 -43.86 32.35 -72.45
CA GLY A 255 -44.17 31.34 -71.43
C GLY A 255 -42.98 30.42 -71.12
N LEU A 256 -42.24 29.98 -72.15
CA LEU A 256 -41.02 29.16 -71.99
C LEU A 256 -39.89 29.93 -71.28
N LEU A 257 -39.75 31.24 -71.54
CA LEU A 257 -38.77 32.08 -70.83
C LEU A 257 -39.11 32.22 -69.34
N ILE A 258 -40.36 32.47 -68.99
CA ILE A 258 -40.79 32.54 -67.58
C ILE A 258 -40.58 31.20 -66.88
N LEU A 259 -40.88 30.09 -67.57
CA LEU A 259 -40.66 28.73 -67.05
C LEU A 259 -39.17 28.46 -66.79
N SER A 260 -38.27 28.95 -67.66
CA SER A 260 -36.83 28.81 -67.47
C SER A 260 -36.31 29.54 -66.22
N ILE A 261 -36.87 30.71 -65.91
CA ILE A 261 -36.51 31.50 -64.71
C ILE A 261 -37.02 30.80 -63.44
N LEU A 262 -38.25 30.29 -63.46
CA LEU A 262 -38.84 29.52 -62.36
C LEU A 262 -38.03 28.25 -62.05
N LEU A 263 -37.52 27.59 -63.08
CA LEU A 263 -36.67 26.41 -62.95
C LEU A 263 -35.29 26.74 -62.36
N LEU A 264 -34.71 27.91 -62.66
CA LEU A 264 -33.45 28.35 -62.05
C LEU A 264 -33.60 28.51 -60.53
N LEU A 265 -34.70 29.12 -60.08
CA LEU A 265 -35.03 29.24 -58.65
C LEU A 265 -35.27 27.89 -57.99
N LEU A 266 -35.90 26.95 -58.69
CA LEU A 266 -36.08 25.57 -58.22
C LEU A 266 -34.76 24.81 -58.15
N PHE A 267 -33.82 25.03 -59.08
CA PHE A 267 -32.49 24.44 -59.06
C PHE A 267 -31.68 24.91 -57.84
N GLU A 268 -31.68 26.21 -57.53
CA GLU A 268 -30.96 26.73 -56.36
C GLU A 268 -31.54 26.21 -55.04
N ARG A 269 -32.87 26.15 -54.91
CA ARG A 269 -33.53 25.57 -53.74
C ARG A 269 -33.32 24.06 -53.64
N GLY A 270 -33.40 23.36 -54.76
CA GLY A 270 -33.17 21.91 -54.86
C GLY A 270 -31.76 21.53 -54.48
N LYS A 271 -30.75 22.28 -54.95
CA LYS A 271 -29.35 22.10 -54.56
C LYS A 271 -29.17 22.25 -53.06
N LYS A 272 -29.66 23.34 -52.45
CA LYS A 272 -29.57 23.54 -50.99
C LYS A 272 -30.23 22.40 -50.21
N PHE A 273 -31.38 21.91 -50.69
CA PHE A 273 -32.07 20.78 -50.07
C PHE A 273 -31.27 19.46 -50.15
N CYS A 274 -30.68 19.15 -51.31
CA CYS A 274 -29.83 17.96 -51.48
C CYS A 274 -28.60 18.01 -50.56
N PHE A 275 -27.91 19.15 -50.47
CA PHE A 275 -26.76 19.31 -49.58
C PHE A 275 -27.15 19.12 -48.10
N ASN A 276 -28.26 19.73 -47.66
CA ASN A 276 -28.76 19.58 -46.28
C ASN A 276 -29.17 18.13 -45.96
N LEU A 277 -29.73 17.38 -46.92
CA LEU A 277 -30.07 15.97 -46.73
C LEU A 277 -28.83 15.08 -46.60
N VAL A 278 -27.83 15.29 -47.46
CA VAL A 278 -26.56 14.55 -47.44
C VAL A 278 -25.80 14.85 -46.15
N GLU A 279 -25.77 16.11 -45.72
CA GLU A 279 -25.19 16.52 -44.44
C GLU A 279 -25.82 15.80 -43.24
N LYS A 280 -27.15 15.79 -43.15
CA LYS A 280 -27.87 15.06 -42.09
C LYS A 280 -27.57 13.55 -42.10
N GLN A 281 -27.41 12.94 -43.27
CA GLN A 281 -27.08 11.52 -43.37
C GLN A 281 -25.63 11.23 -42.95
N LEU A 282 -24.66 12.04 -43.40
CA LEU A 282 -23.26 11.88 -43.03
C LEU A 282 -23.03 12.11 -41.53
N LEU A 283 -23.71 13.09 -40.93
CA LEU A 283 -23.67 13.33 -39.48
C LEU A 283 -24.21 12.12 -38.70
N LYS A 284 -25.31 11.50 -39.14
CA LYS A 284 -25.85 10.28 -38.52
C LYS A 284 -24.86 9.10 -38.59
N GLN A 285 -24.14 8.96 -39.71
CA GLN A 285 -23.12 7.92 -39.85
C GLN A 285 -21.90 8.16 -38.95
N GLN A 286 -21.44 9.41 -38.82
CA GLN A 286 -20.35 9.77 -37.90
C GLN A 286 -20.71 9.52 -36.44
N MET A 287 -21.94 9.84 -35.99
CA MET A 287 -22.39 9.54 -34.62
C MET A 287 -22.42 8.03 -34.35
N LYS A 288 -22.88 7.22 -35.31
CA LYS A 288 -22.91 5.76 -35.18
C LYS A 288 -21.51 5.15 -35.10
N SER A 289 -20.54 5.72 -35.84
CA SER A 289 -19.14 5.31 -35.80
C SER A 289 -18.47 5.67 -34.46
N LYS A 290 -18.70 6.86 -33.91
CA LYS A 290 -18.14 7.30 -32.62
C LYS A 290 -18.72 6.51 -31.43
N SER A 291 -19.97 6.08 -31.51
CA SER A 291 -20.61 5.22 -30.49
C SER A 291 -19.99 3.83 -30.41
N GLY A 292 -19.60 3.23 -31.54
CA GLY A 292 -19.03 1.87 -31.56
C GLY A 292 -17.59 1.78 -31.07
N THR A 293 -16.83 2.89 -31.10
CA THR A 293 -15.45 2.94 -30.59
C THR A 293 -15.36 3.13 -29.07
N ASN A 294 -16.39 3.68 -28.43
CA ASN A 294 -16.43 3.86 -26.97
C ASN A 294 -16.87 2.60 -26.20
N GLU A 295 -17.34 1.56 -26.88
CA GLU A 295 -17.68 0.26 -26.24
C GLU A 295 -16.48 -0.72 -26.20
N LEU A 296 -15.32 -0.33 -26.74
CA LEU A 296 -14.12 -1.19 -26.85
C LEU A 296 -12.90 -0.68 -26.05
N ILE A 297 -13.09 0.29 -25.15
CA ILE A 297 -12.10 0.76 -24.15
C ILE A 297 -12.70 0.56 -22.77
#